data_AF-Q6HN25-F1
#
_entry.id   AF-Q6HN25-F1
#
_cell.length_a   1.000
_cell.length_b   1.000
_cell.length_c   1.000
_cell.angle_alpha   90.00
_cell.angle_beta   90.00
_cell.angle_gamma   90.00
#
_symmetry.space_group_name_H-M   'P 1'
#
loop_
_entity.id
_entity.type
_entity.pdbx_description
1 polymer ?
#
loop_
_entity_poly.entity_id
_entity_poly.type
_entity_poly.pdbx_seq_one_letter_code
_entity_poly.pdbx_strand_id
1 'polypeptide(L)'
;MYILLCCAAGMSTSMVVRKMQEEANKQGKNYKIKAVDSELVKLEIKEADVVLIGPQVKYLFPAVQFLANSYDIPVAIIDQRDYGMCDGLKVLKQAEQLVLA
;
A
#
# COMPACT_ATOMS: atom_id res chain seq x y z
N MET A 1 -5.74 11.14 -0.53
CA MET A 1 -5.54 9.75 -0.05
C MET A 1 -4.05 9.47 0.04
N TYR A 2 -3.58 9.02 1.20
CA TYR A 2 -2.24 8.53 1.42
C TYR A 2 -2.24 7.00 1.50
N ILE A 3 -1.69 6.36 0.47
CA ILE A 3 -1.50 4.90 0.39
C ILE A 3 -0.06 4.58 0.79
N LEU A 4 0.10 3.81 1.87
CA LEU A 4 1.39 3.36 2.36
C LEU A 4 1.61 1.88 2.00
N LEU A 5 2.72 1.55 1.35
CA LEU A 5 3.09 0.19 1.00
C LEU A 5 4.23 -0.31 1.93
N CYS A 6 4.06 -1.50 2.49
CA CYS A 6 5.03 -2.24 3.32
C CYS A 6 5.28 -3.61 2.68
N CYS A 7 6.45 -4.20 2.52
CA CYS A 7 7.82 -3.79 2.68
C CYS A 7 8.47 -4.13 1.34
N ALA A 8 9.22 -3.18 0.79
CA ALA A 8 10.44 -3.37 0.03
C ALA A 8 10.71 -2.06 -0.71
N ALA A 9 11.55 -1.19 -0.14
CA ALA A 9 12.21 -0.15 -0.93
C ALA A 9 13.17 -0.73 -2.02
N GLY A 10 12.95 -1.96 -2.48
CA GLY A 10 13.61 -2.58 -3.63
C GLY A 10 12.94 -2.20 -4.95
N MET A 11 13.53 -2.67 -6.05
CA MET A 11 13.09 -2.30 -7.41
C MET A 11 11.62 -2.68 -7.68
N SER A 12 11.16 -3.86 -7.25
CA SER A 12 9.82 -4.37 -7.58
C SER A 12 8.69 -3.52 -6.99
N THR A 13 8.77 -3.12 -5.72
CA THR A 13 7.72 -2.27 -5.12
C THR A 13 7.79 -0.84 -5.62
N SER A 14 9.00 -0.34 -5.92
CA SER A 14 9.17 0.96 -6.56
C SER A 14 8.47 1.02 -7.92
N MET A 15 8.48 -0.07 -8.69
CA MET A 15 7.72 -0.18 -9.94
C MET A 15 6.21 -0.17 -9.70
N VAL A 16 5.71 -0.93 -8.73
CA VAL A 16 4.27 -0.94 -8.36
C VAL A 16 3.83 0.46 -7.94
N VAL A 17 4.56 1.13 -7.05
CA VAL A 17 4.25 2.50 -6.60
C VAL A 17 4.20 3.46 -7.78
N ARG A 18 5.20 3.44 -8.65
CA ARG A 18 5.22 4.30 -9.85
C ARG A 18 4.02 4.04 -10.74
N LYS A 19 3.65 2.76 -10.97
CA LYS A 19 2.47 2.40 -11.76
C LYS A 19 1.17 2.88 -11.12
N MET A 20 1.04 2.76 -9.79
CA MET A 20 -0.11 3.29 -9.07
C MET A 20 -0.19 4.82 -9.18
N GLN A 21 0.94 5.53 -9.08
CA GLN A 21 0.99 6.98 -9.25
C GLN A 21 0.62 7.40 -10.68
N GLU A 22 1.12 6.69 -11.71
CA GLU A 22 0.74 6.90 -13.10
C GLU A 22 -0.78 6.75 -13.30
N GLU A 23 -1.39 5.70 -12.74
CA GLU A 23 -2.83 5.46 -12.85
C GLU A 23 -3.68 6.45 -12.04
N ALA A 24 -3.23 6.86 -10.85
CA ALA A 24 -3.89 7.90 -10.08
C ALA A 24 -3.88 9.25 -10.84
N ASN A 25 -2.72 9.61 -11.41
CA ASN A 25 -2.57 10.83 -12.21
C ASN A 25 -3.47 10.81 -13.45
N LYS A 26 -3.56 9.69 -14.18
CA LYS A 26 -4.47 9.52 -15.33
C LYS A 26 -5.94 9.74 -14.95
N GLN A 27 -6.31 9.40 -13.71
CA GLN A 27 -7.66 9.57 -13.17
C GLN A 27 -7.88 10.94 -12.53
N GLY A 28 -6.90 11.86 -12.58
CA GLY A 28 -6.97 13.17 -11.92
C GLY A 28 -6.96 13.10 -10.39
N LYS A 29 -6.52 11.98 -9.82
CA LYS A 29 -6.49 11.74 -8.37
C LYS A 29 -5.15 12.17 -7.79
N ASN A 30 -5.18 13.16 -6.89
CA ASN A 30 -3.99 13.64 -6.19
C ASN A 30 -3.70 12.79 -4.94
N TYR A 31 -3.16 11.59 -5.15
CA TYR A 31 -2.81 10.66 -4.08
C TYR A 31 -1.34 10.71 -3.74
N LYS A 32 -1.04 10.62 -2.44
CA LYS A 32 0.31 10.33 -1.95
C LYS A 32 0.45 8.81 -1.92
N ILE A 33 1.41 8.25 -2.66
CA ILE A 33 1.65 6.80 -2.70
C ILE A 33 3.13 6.58 -2.43
N LYS A 34 3.44 5.85 -1.35
CA LYS A 34 4.82 5.66 -0.89
C LYS A 34 5.03 4.21 -0.46
N ALA A 35 6.20 3.67 -0.78
CA ALA A 35 6.70 2.44 -0.18
C ALA A 35 7.73 2.77 0.91
N VAL A 36 7.64 2.09 2.04
CA VAL A 36 8.59 2.19 3.14
C VAL A 36 8.97 0.80 3.63
N ASP A 37 10.12 0.71 4.30
CA ASP A 37 10.51 -0.52 4.98
C ASP A 37 9.60 -0.77 6.19
N SER A 38 9.47 -2.03 6.58
CA SER A 38 8.60 -2.47 7.68
C SER A 38 8.85 -1.70 8.99
N GLU A 39 10.10 -1.35 9.27
CA GLU A 39 10.50 -0.59 10.45
C GLU A 39 10.01 0.86 10.44
N LEU A 40 9.83 1.45 9.25
CA LEU A 40 9.38 2.82 9.06
C LEU A 40 7.85 2.93 9.01
N VAL A 41 7.14 1.82 8.79
CA VAL A 41 5.66 1.78 8.80
C VAL A 41 5.12 2.39 10.09
N LYS A 42 5.68 2.02 11.25
CA LYS A 42 5.23 2.54 12.56
C LYS A 42 5.33 4.06 12.70
N LEU A 43 6.19 4.72 11.91
CA LEU A 43 6.41 6.17 11.97
C LEU A 43 5.43 6.92 11.07
N GLU A 44 5.05 6.33 9.95
CA GLU A 44 4.22 6.96 8.92
C GLU A 44 2.77 6.49 8.92
N ILE A 45 2.46 5.36 9.57
CA ILE A 45 1.13 4.75 9.54
C ILE A 45 0.04 5.73 9.99
N LYS A 46 0.31 6.57 10.99
CA LYS A 46 -0.64 7.57 11.51
C LYS A 46 -1.15 8.59 10.47
N GLU A 47 -0.41 8.78 9.37
CA GLU A 47 -0.78 9.71 8.30
C GLU A 47 -1.45 8.98 7.12
N ALA A 48 -1.36 7.65 7.08
CA ALA A 48 -1.88 6.84 5.99
C ALA A 48 -3.39 6.65 6.10
N ASP A 49 -4.08 6.68 4.97
CA ASP A 49 -5.50 6.31 4.89
C ASP A 49 -5.65 4.79 4.73
N VAL A 50 -4.63 4.10 4.21
CA VAL A 50 -4.62 2.65 4.01
C VAL A 50 -3.19 2.13 3.93
N VAL A 51 -2.97 0.93 4.47
CA VAL A 51 -1.68 0.22 4.36
C VAL A 51 -1.83 -1.04 3.50
N LEU A 52 -1.00 -1.15 2.49
CA LEU A 52 -0.90 -2.34 1.65
C LEU A 52 0.39 -3.11 1.92
N ILE A 53 0.27 -4.42 2.06
CA ILE A 53 1.40 -5.30 2.36
C ILE A 53 1.76 -6.14 1.13
N GLY A 54 3.01 -6.07 0.67
CA GLY A 54 3.51 -6.90 -0.41
C GLY A 54 3.42 -8.39 -0.05
N PRO A 55 3.06 -9.27 -1.02
CA PRO A 55 2.83 -10.69 -0.75
C PRO A 55 4.08 -11.42 -0.23
N GLN A 56 5.28 -10.92 -0.57
CA GLN A 56 6.57 -11.47 -0.13
C GLN A 56 6.77 -11.34 1.39
N VAL A 57 6.15 -10.35 2.02
CA VAL A 57 6.29 -10.06 3.46
C VAL A 57 4.97 -10.21 4.21
N LYS A 58 4.05 -11.04 3.70
CA LYS A 58 2.73 -11.29 4.31
C LYS A 58 2.78 -11.68 5.79
N TYR A 59 3.89 -12.27 6.26
CA TYR A 59 4.10 -12.62 7.66
C TYR A 59 4.08 -11.39 8.60
N LEU A 60 4.30 -10.18 8.08
CA LEU A 60 4.21 -8.92 8.81
C LEU A 60 2.77 -8.44 9.02
N PHE A 61 1.80 -9.02 8.33
CA PHE A 61 0.40 -8.59 8.39
C PHE A 61 -0.15 -8.52 9.83
N PRO A 62 0.02 -9.53 10.70
CA PRO A 62 -0.50 -9.45 12.07
C PRO A 62 0.08 -8.27 12.86
N ALA A 63 1.37 -7.98 12.70
CA ALA A 63 2.04 -6.89 13.41
C ALA A 63 1.60 -5.52 12.89
N VAL A 64 1.52 -5.35 11.57
CA VAL A 64 1.07 -4.10 10.95
C VAL A 64 -0.41 -3.86 11.23
N GLN A 65 -1.27 -4.88 11.15
CA GLN A 65 -2.68 -4.78 11.48
C GLN A 65 -2.89 -4.35 12.93
N PHE A 66 -2.14 -4.93 13.88
CA PHE A 66 -2.20 -4.54 15.28
C PHE A 66 -1.90 -3.04 15.48
N LEU A 67 -0.86 -2.53 14.79
CA LEU A 67 -0.52 -1.11 14.83
C LEU A 67 -1.61 -0.25 14.16
N ALA A 68 -2.11 -0.66 12.99
CA ALA A 68 -3.09 0.07 12.20
C ALA A 68 -4.45 0.20 12.91
N ASN A 69 -4.86 -0.85 13.64
CA ASN A 69 -6.09 -0.87 14.43
C ASN A 69 -6.14 0.25 15.48
N SER A 70 -4.97 0.72 15.97
CA SER A 70 -4.92 1.83 16.93
C SER A 70 -5.28 3.18 16.30
N TYR A 71 -5.34 3.24 14.97
CA TYR A 71 -5.62 4.44 14.18
C TYR A 71 -6.83 4.25 13.26
N ASP A 72 -7.56 3.12 13.37
CA ASP A 72 -8.67 2.74 12.49
C ASP A 72 -8.28 2.70 10.99
N ILE A 73 -7.04 2.31 10.70
CA ILE A 73 -6.52 2.26 9.33
C ILE A 73 -6.66 0.84 8.76
N PRO A 74 -7.31 0.66 7.60
CA PRO A 74 -7.42 -0.63 6.96
C PRO A 74 -6.06 -1.12 6.46
N VAL A 75 -5.81 -2.41 6.61
CA VAL A 75 -4.61 -3.09 6.12
C VAL A 75 -5.01 -4.27 5.25
N ALA A 76 -4.34 -4.45 4.11
CA ALA A 76 -4.54 -5.63 3.28
C ALA A 76 -3.23 -6.10 2.66
N ILE A 77 -3.17 -7.38 2.30
CA ILE A 77 -2.09 -7.93 1.49
C ILE A 77 -2.43 -7.69 0.02
N ILE A 78 -1.48 -7.15 -0.74
CA ILE A 78 -1.62 -6.95 -2.19
C ILE A 78 -1.77 -8.32 -2.85
N ASP A 79 -2.71 -8.44 -3.79
CA ASP A 79 -2.86 -9.66 -4.56
C ASP A 79 -1.54 -10.07 -5.23
N GLN A 80 -1.20 -11.36 -5.12
CA GLN A 80 0.10 -11.86 -5.57
C GLN A 80 0.27 -11.76 -7.09
N ARG A 81 -0.81 -11.93 -7.86
CA ARG A 81 -0.77 -11.81 -9.32
C ARG A 81 -0.61 -10.36 -9.71
N ASP A 82 -1.39 -9.46 -9.12
CA ASP A 82 -1.36 -8.04 -9.45
C ASP A 82 -0.01 -7.41 -9.05
N TYR A 83 0.57 -7.82 -7.92
CA TYR A 83 1.93 -7.44 -7.53
C TYR A 83 2.97 -7.98 -8.52
N GLY A 84 2.88 -9.26 -8.90
CA GLY A 84 3.80 -9.89 -9.85
C GLY A 84 3.75 -9.28 -11.26
N MET A 85 2.58 -8.82 -11.69
CA MET A 85 2.38 -8.12 -12.96
C MET A 85 2.67 -6.62 -12.89
N CYS A 86 2.98 -6.08 -11.70
CA CYS A 86 3.09 -4.64 -11.45
C CYS A 86 1.84 -3.86 -11.92
N ASP A 87 0.64 -4.44 -11.74
CA ASP A 87 -0.63 -3.84 -12.16
C ASP A 87 -1.04 -2.72 -11.20
N GLY A 88 -0.50 -1.51 -11.43
CA GLY A 88 -0.78 -0.35 -10.60
C GLY A 88 -2.26 0.05 -10.54
N LEU A 89 -3.05 -0.26 -11.57
CA LEU A 89 -4.47 0.09 -11.59
C LEU A 89 -5.25 -0.77 -10.60
N LYS A 90 -5.00 -2.08 -10.61
CA LYS A 90 -5.70 -2.99 -9.69
C LYS A 90 -5.25 -2.82 -8.25
N VAL A 91 -3.95 -2.63 -8.01
CA VAL A 91 -3.45 -2.37 -6.65
C VAL A 91 -4.00 -1.05 -6.12
N LEU A 92 -4.13 -0.02 -6.97
CA LEU A 92 -4.79 1.23 -6.62
C LEU A 92 -6.27 1.03 -6.27
N LYS A 93 -7.02 0.29 -7.09
CA LYS A 93 -8.43 -0.02 -6.82
C LYS A 93 -8.61 -0.80 -5.51
N GLN A 94 -7.71 -1.74 -5.21
CA GLN A 94 -7.72 -2.48 -3.96
C GLN A 94 -7.59 -1.51 -2.76
N ALA A 95 -6.65 -0.56 -2.83
CA ALA A 95 -6.50 0.48 -1.79
C ALA A 95 -7.78 1.32 -1.64
N GLU A 96 -8.39 1.76 -2.75
CA GLU A 96 -9.61 2.57 -2.73
C GLU A 96 -10.80 1.83 -2.12
N GLN A 97 -10.96 0.55 -2.44
CA GLN A 97 -12.05 -0.27 -1.90
C GLN A 97 -11.96 -0.44 -0.38
N LEU A 98 -10.75 -0.47 0.17
CA LEU A 98 -10.54 -0.61 1.61
C LEU A 98 -10.89 0.65 2.39
N VAL A 99 -10.71 1.84 1.80
CA VAL A 99 -11.04 3.13 2.44
C VAL A 99 -12.52 3.45 2.32
N LEU A 100 -13.20 2.91 1.31
CA LEU A 100 -14.65 3.11 1.08
C LEU A 100 -15.55 2.15 1.86
N ALA A 101 -14.97 1.10 2.46
CA ALA A 101 -15.68 0.06 3.23
C ALA A 101 -15.81 0.45 4.71
#